data_AF-A0A258L9V0-F1
#
_entry.id   AF-A0A258L9V0-F1
#
_cell.length_a   1.000
_cell.length_b   1.000
_cell.length_c   1.000
_cell.angle_alpha   90.00
_cell.angle_beta   90.00
_cell.angle_gamma   90.00
#
_symmetry.space_group_name_H-M   'P 1'
#
loop_
_entity.id
_entity.type
_entity.pdbx_description
1 polymer ?
#
loop_
_entity_poly.entity_id
_entity_poly.type
_entity_poly.pdbx_seq_one_letter_code
_entity_poly.pdbx_strand_id
1 'polypeptide(L)'
;RVAVINIPGGVVAGYVHGALKPGLGKIGVLVGLSGNANEAIESLGRQIGMHVAATRPDALSIAEVDPAALEREKAVLSEQARASGKPEAIIEKMMTGRIAKYYEDVVLLEQTWVIDGESKVKAVVEKAGAKIERFVRFHLGEGIEKEASDFAAEVAAAAGV
;
A
#
# COMPACT_ATOMS: atom_id res chain seq x y z
N ARG A 1 -15.51 -0.63 -9.27
CA ARG A 1 -14.92 0.57 -8.62
C ARG A 1 -14.26 1.41 -9.71
N VAL A 2 -14.31 2.75 -9.62
CA VAL A 2 -13.68 3.68 -10.58
C VAL A 2 -12.95 4.76 -9.79
N ALA A 3 -11.81 5.22 -10.29
CA ALA A 3 -11.08 6.37 -9.77
C ALA A 3 -10.46 7.16 -10.93
N VAL A 4 -10.34 8.47 -10.75
CA VAL A 4 -9.70 9.38 -11.69
C VAL A 4 -8.69 10.23 -10.92
N ILE A 5 -7.48 10.38 -11.45
CA ILE A 5 -6.46 11.27 -10.92
C ILE A 5 -6.18 12.33 -11.99
N ASN A 6 -6.20 13.60 -11.59
CA ASN A 6 -5.82 14.74 -12.45
C ASN A 6 -4.74 15.53 -11.74
N ILE A 7 -3.55 15.67 -12.36
CA ILE A 7 -2.44 16.47 -11.85
C ILE A 7 -2.07 17.52 -12.91
N PRO A 8 -2.63 18.73 -12.85
CA PRO A 8 -2.30 19.80 -13.79
C PRO A 8 -0.80 20.10 -13.78
N GLY A 9 -0.16 20.06 -14.96
CA GLY A 9 1.27 20.31 -15.10
C GLY A 9 2.20 19.23 -14.53
N GLY A 10 1.65 18.11 -14.02
CA GLY A 10 2.41 16.97 -13.54
C GLY A 10 2.24 15.73 -14.41
N VAL A 11 2.53 14.57 -13.83
CA VAL A 11 2.50 13.27 -14.51
C VAL A 11 1.52 12.35 -13.80
N VAL A 12 0.75 11.57 -14.57
CA VAL A 12 -0.03 10.44 -14.06
C VAL A 12 0.51 9.17 -14.70
N ALA A 13 1.12 8.32 -13.88
CA ALA A 13 1.68 7.05 -14.32
C ALA A 13 0.77 5.88 -13.92
N GLY A 14 0.64 4.90 -14.81
CA GLY A 14 -0.10 3.66 -14.57
C GLY A 14 0.82 2.44 -14.47
N TYR A 15 0.49 1.50 -13.58
CA TYR A 15 1.14 0.20 -13.48
C TYR A 15 0.10 -0.92 -13.35
N VAL A 16 0.30 -2.02 -14.08
CA VAL A 16 -0.56 -3.20 -14.04
C VAL A 16 0.28 -4.42 -13.68
N HIS A 17 -0.02 -5.05 -12.55
CA HIS A 17 0.63 -6.30 -12.13
C HIS A 17 -0.16 -7.52 -12.60
N GLY A 18 0.56 -8.56 -13.06
CA GLY A 18 -0.04 -9.77 -13.60
C GLY A 18 -0.86 -9.49 -14.86
N ALA A 19 -0.30 -8.68 -15.77
CA ALA A 19 -0.95 -8.32 -17.01
C ALA A 19 -1.19 -9.55 -17.90
N LEU A 20 -2.42 -9.74 -18.34
CA LEU A 20 -2.81 -10.77 -19.31
C LEU A 20 -2.85 -10.22 -20.73
N LYS A 21 -3.26 -8.95 -20.87
CA LYS A 21 -3.32 -8.17 -22.11
C LYS A 21 -3.06 -6.70 -21.78
N PRO A 22 -2.76 -5.84 -22.76
CA PRO A 22 -2.64 -4.40 -22.52
C PRO A 22 -3.86 -3.85 -21.76
N GLY A 23 -3.62 -3.21 -20.61
CA GLY A 23 -4.67 -2.64 -19.75
C GLY A 23 -5.46 -3.63 -18.89
N LEU A 24 -5.14 -4.93 -18.91
CA LEU A 24 -5.84 -5.96 -18.14
C LEU A 24 -4.88 -6.78 -17.29
N GLY A 25 -5.09 -6.80 -15.97
CA GLY A 25 -4.32 -7.60 -15.02
C GLY A 25 -5.00 -7.72 -13.66
N LYS A 26 -4.32 -8.36 -12.70
CA LYS A 26 -4.88 -8.60 -11.35
C LYS A 26 -4.87 -7.35 -10.49
N ILE A 27 -3.84 -6.51 -10.60
CA ILE A 27 -3.71 -5.27 -9.82
C ILE A 27 -3.49 -4.11 -10.79
N GLY A 28 -4.26 -3.05 -10.63
CA GLY A 28 -4.06 -1.78 -11.33
C GLY A 28 -3.69 -0.68 -10.35
N VAL A 29 -2.69 0.13 -10.67
CA VAL A 29 -2.25 1.26 -9.87
C VAL A 29 -2.15 2.51 -10.73
N LEU A 30 -2.61 3.64 -10.20
CA LEU A 30 -2.36 4.98 -10.73
C LEU A 30 -1.57 5.78 -9.69
N VAL A 31 -0.57 6.54 -10.15
CA VAL A 31 0.23 7.43 -9.31
C VAL A 31 0.28 8.80 -9.98
N GLY A 32 -0.17 9.83 -9.26
CA GLY A 32 -0.08 11.23 -9.67
C GLY A 32 1.12 11.91 -9.00
N LEU A 33 2.00 12.48 -9.81
CA LEU A 33 3.22 13.17 -9.40
C LEU A 33 3.17 14.63 -9.86
N SER A 34 3.44 15.57 -8.96
CA SER A 34 3.78 16.94 -9.32
C SER A 34 5.30 17.11 -9.45
N GLY A 35 5.74 18.10 -10.23
CA GLY A 35 7.15 18.36 -10.55
C GLY A 35 7.33 18.69 -12.03
N ASN A 36 8.57 18.84 -12.47
CA ASN A 36 8.87 19.07 -13.89
C ASN A 36 8.58 17.81 -14.71
N ALA A 37 7.42 17.76 -15.35
CA ALA A 37 6.99 16.63 -16.16
C ALA A 37 8.01 16.30 -17.25
N ASN A 38 8.61 15.12 -17.15
CA ASN A 38 9.55 14.56 -18.11
C ASN A 38 9.53 13.02 -18.03
N GLU A 39 10.23 12.37 -18.95
CA GLU A 39 10.29 10.90 -19.02
C GLU A 39 10.84 10.24 -17.75
N ALA A 40 11.77 10.90 -17.03
CA ALA A 40 12.31 10.38 -15.79
C ALA A 40 11.25 10.37 -14.67
N ILE A 41 10.42 11.41 -14.58
CA ILE A 41 9.29 11.47 -13.63
C ILE A 41 8.21 10.44 -14.00
N GLU A 42 7.94 10.21 -15.28
CA GLU A 42 7.02 9.16 -15.70
C GLU A 42 7.54 7.76 -15.34
N SER A 43 8.82 7.49 -15.58
CA SER A 43 9.46 6.23 -15.20
C SER A 43 9.41 6.02 -13.68
N LEU A 44 9.71 7.06 -12.90
CA LEU A 44 9.59 7.04 -11.45
C LEU A 44 8.14 6.74 -11.01
N GLY A 45 7.14 7.37 -11.63
CA GLY A 45 5.73 7.10 -11.35
C GLY A 45 5.33 5.65 -11.59
N ARG A 46 5.83 5.02 -12.67
CA ARG A 46 5.59 3.60 -12.94
C ARG A 46 6.26 2.70 -11.89
N GLN A 47 7.48 3.04 -11.47
CA GLN A 47 8.18 2.34 -10.40
C GLN A 47 7.45 2.46 -9.06
N ILE A 48 6.90 3.64 -8.73
CA ILE A 48 6.07 3.83 -7.54
C ILE A 48 4.79 2.99 -7.66
N GLY A 49 4.20 2.91 -8.85
CA GLY A 49 3.07 2.03 -9.11
C GLY A 49 3.37 0.56 -8.82
N MET A 50 4.57 0.09 -9.19
CA MET A 50 5.06 -1.26 -8.86
C MET A 50 5.23 -1.45 -7.36
N HIS A 51 5.84 -0.48 -6.68
CA HIS A 51 5.99 -0.49 -5.23
C HIS A 51 4.63 -0.61 -4.53
N VAL A 52 3.70 0.28 -4.85
CA VAL A 52 2.33 0.30 -4.28
C VAL A 52 1.60 -1.02 -4.55
N ALA A 53 1.76 -1.61 -5.73
CA ALA A 53 1.15 -2.90 -6.05
C ALA A 53 1.61 -4.01 -5.09
N ALA A 54 2.91 -4.00 -4.72
CA ALA A 54 3.54 -4.97 -3.85
C ALA A 54 3.30 -4.72 -2.36
N THR A 55 3.46 -3.48 -1.89
CA THR A 55 3.45 -3.13 -0.45
C THR A 55 2.08 -2.77 0.08
N ARG A 56 1.12 -2.42 -0.79
CA ARG A 56 -0.27 -2.12 -0.44
C ARG A 56 -0.43 -1.05 0.66
N PRO A 57 0.20 0.14 0.55
CA PRO A 57 0.03 1.20 1.52
C PRO A 57 -1.45 1.62 1.59
N ASP A 58 -1.90 1.95 2.80
CA ASP A 58 -3.25 2.44 3.08
C ASP A 58 -3.33 3.97 2.98
N ALA A 59 -2.21 4.66 3.25
CA ALA A 59 -2.13 6.11 3.24
C ALA A 59 -0.89 6.61 2.49
N LEU A 60 -0.95 7.82 1.94
CA LEU A 60 0.21 8.47 1.33
C LEU A 60 1.18 9.00 2.40
N SER A 61 0.63 9.71 3.38
CA SER A 61 1.35 10.34 4.47
C SER A 61 0.78 9.93 5.83
N ILE A 62 1.54 10.14 6.92
CA ILE A 62 1.09 9.84 8.29
C ILE A 62 -0.21 10.61 8.62
N ALA A 63 -0.35 11.84 8.11
CA ALA A 63 -1.53 12.67 8.32
C ALA A 63 -2.81 12.12 7.67
N GLU A 64 -2.66 11.20 6.70
CA GLU A 64 -3.78 10.57 5.99
C GLU A 64 -4.14 9.20 6.55
N VAL A 65 -3.45 8.72 7.58
CA VAL A 65 -3.79 7.46 8.26
C VAL A 65 -5.15 7.60 8.94
N ASP A 66 -6.04 6.63 8.74
CA ASP A 66 -7.34 6.58 9.42
C ASP A 66 -7.13 6.61 10.95
N PRO A 67 -7.62 7.63 11.66
CA PRO A 67 -7.49 7.72 13.12
C PRO A 67 -8.07 6.49 13.82
N ALA A 68 -9.16 5.91 13.31
CA ALA A 68 -9.75 4.72 13.92
C ALA A 68 -8.85 3.49 13.76
N ALA A 69 -8.16 3.33 12.63
CA ALA A 69 -7.18 2.27 12.44
C ALA A 69 -5.97 2.46 13.36
N LEU A 70 -5.46 3.69 13.46
CA LEU A 70 -4.33 4.02 14.33
C LEU A 70 -4.65 3.78 15.81
N GLU A 71 -5.82 4.17 16.30
CA GLU A 71 -6.21 3.95 17.70
C GLU A 71 -6.44 2.46 18.00
N ARG A 72 -6.99 1.69 17.06
CA ARG A 72 -7.06 0.22 17.19
C ARG A 72 -5.66 -0.39 17.32
N GLU A 73 -4.72 0.02 16.47
CA GLU A 73 -3.34 -0.47 16.53
C GLU A 73 -2.68 -0.08 17.87
N LYS A 74 -2.81 1.17 18.30
CA LYS A 74 -2.31 1.62 19.60
C LYS A 74 -2.87 0.80 20.76
N ALA A 75 -4.16 0.50 20.75
CA ALA A 75 -4.80 -0.31 21.80
C ALA A 75 -4.16 -1.72 21.87
N VAL A 76 -3.98 -2.37 20.71
CA VAL A 76 -3.30 -3.67 20.61
C VAL A 76 -1.87 -3.58 21.15
N LEU A 77 -1.13 -2.55 20.75
CA LEU A 77 0.25 -2.33 21.19
C LEU A 77 0.37 -2.04 22.70
N SER A 78 -0.56 -1.26 23.25
CA SER A 78 -0.64 -0.96 24.68
C SER A 78 -0.96 -2.19 25.51
N GLU A 79 -1.85 -3.06 25.06
CA GLU A 79 -2.16 -4.32 25.73
C GLU A 79 -0.95 -5.26 25.76
N GLN A 80 -0.25 -5.40 24.62
CA GLN A 80 0.99 -6.15 24.55
C GLN A 80 2.09 -5.56 25.45
N ALA A 81 2.14 -4.23 25.58
CA ALA A 81 3.09 -3.57 26.46
C ALA A 81 2.81 -3.82 27.95
N ARG A 82 1.55 -3.72 28.39
CA ARG A 82 1.15 -4.03 29.77
C ARG A 82 1.44 -5.48 30.15
N ALA A 83 1.22 -6.42 29.22
CA ALA A 83 1.52 -7.83 29.42
C ALA A 83 3.04 -8.15 29.49
N SER A 84 3.91 -7.21 29.09
CA SER A 84 5.36 -7.48 28.98
C SER A 84 6.13 -7.47 30.32
N GLY A 85 5.54 -6.92 31.38
CA GLY A 85 6.20 -6.82 32.70
C GLY A 85 7.46 -5.94 32.74
N LYS A 86 7.73 -5.16 31.68
CA LYS A 86 8.92 -4.30 31.57
C LYS A 86 8.72 -2.96 32.30
N PRO A 87 9.81 -2.27 32.67
CA PRO A 87 9.73 -0.91 33.21
C PRO A 87 9.09 0.08 32.23
N GLU A 88 8.43 1.12 32.75
CA GLU A 88 7.69 2.13 31.98
C GLU A 88 8.54 2.76 30.85
N ALA A 89 9.78 3.15 31.16
CA ALA A 89 10.69 3.74 30.17
C ALA A 89 11.03 2.79 29.01
N ILE A 90 10.98 1.48 29.22
CA ILE A 90 11.19 0.48 28.17
C ILE A 90 9.89 0.27 27.37
N ILE A 91 8.73 0.31 28.04
CA ILE A 91 7.42 0.26 27.40
C ILE A 91 7.23 1.44 26.45
N GLU A 92 7.56 2.66 26.88
CA GLU A 92 7.44 3.87 26.06
C GLU A 92 8.30 3.81 24.79
N LYS A 93 9.57 3.38 24.94
CA LYS A 93 10.47 3.16 23.79
C LYS A 93 9.94 2.07 22.86
N MET A 94 9.40 0.99 23.41
CA MET A 94 8.82 -0.10 22.63
C MET A 94 7.59 0.36 21.85
N MET A 95 6.70 1.13 22.47
CA MET A 95 5.53 1.70 21.81
C MET A 95 5.94 2.62 20.66
N THR A 96 6.88 3.54 20.91
CA THR A 96 7.40 4.45 19.88
C THR A 96 7.92 3.69 18.67
N GLY A 97 8.76 2.67 18.89
CA GLY A 97 9.32 1.86 17.80
C GLY A 97 8.26 1.08 17.02
N ARG A 98 7.23 0.56 17.69
CA ARG A 98 6.15 -0.19 17.03
C ARG A 98 5.18 0.69 16.25
N ILE A 99 4.90 1.88 16.74
CA ILE A 99 4.11 2.88 15.99
C ILE A 99 4.90 3.35 14.77
N ALA A 100 6.21 3.58 14.90
CA ALA A 100 7.05 3.87 13.75
C ALA A 100 6.98 2.74 12.72
N LYS A 101 7.10 1.47 13.16
CA LYS A 101 6.97 0.31 12.29
C LYS A 101 5.61 0.22 11.60
N TYR A 102 4.52 0.48 12.31
CA TYR A 102 3.18 0.55 11.72
C TYR A 102 3.11 1.56 10.59
N TYR A 103 3.66 2.77 10.77
CA TYR A 103 3.74 3.75 9.69
C TYR A 103 4.60 3.27 8.52
N GLU A 104 5.73 2.61 8.76
CA GLU A 104 6.53 2.00 7.68
C GLU A 104 5.77 0.94 6.89
N ASP A 105 4.78 0.27 7.48
CA ASP A 105 4.00 -0.78 6.83
C ASP A 105 2.83 -0.19 6.03
N VAL A 106 2.16 0.86 6.54
CA VAL A 106 0.91 1.38 5.96
C VAL A 106 1.01 2.73 5.24
N VAL A 107 2.10 3.48 5.42
CA VAL A 107 2.27 4.82 4.84
C VAL A 107 3.30 4.78 3.71
N LEU A 108 2.88 5.08 2.47
CA LEU A 108 3.73 5.02 1.28
C LEU A 108 5.03 5.80 1.45
N LEU A 109 4.98 7.04 1.96
CA LEU A 109 6.18 7.88 2.11
C LEU A 109 7.18 7.35 3.16
N GLU A 110 6.71 6.54 4.11
CA GLU A 110 7.53 5.93 5.16
C GLU A 110 7.99 4.49 4.82
N GLN A 111 7.51 3.93 3.71
CA GLN A 111 7.91 2.61 3.25
C GLN A 111 9.36 2.61 2.73
N THR A 112 10.06 1.50 3.01
CA THR A 112 11.35 1.20 2.40
C THR A 112 11.15 0.81 0.94
N TRP A 113 11.89 1.45 0.06
CA TRP A 113 11.74 1.36 -1.37
C TRP A 113 12.11 -0.05 -1.87
N VAL A 114 11.11 -0.79 -2.37
CA VAL A 114 11.29 -2.18 -2.83
C VAL A 114 12.36 -2.39 -3.91
N ILE A 115 12.79 -1.35 -4.63
CA ILE A 115 13.76 -1.50 -5.71
C ILE A 115 15.19 -1.55 -5.17
N ASP A 116 15.54 -0.73 -4.18
CA ASP A 116 16.88 -0.72 -3.59
C ASP A 116 16.94 -1.40 -2.21
N GLY A 117 15.79 -1.59 -1.55
CA GLY A 117 15.70 -2.23 -0.24
C GLY A 117 16.24 -1.37 0.92
N GLU A 118 16.57 -0.10 0.68
CA GLU A 118 17.28 0.75 1.64
C GLU A 118 16.63 2.13 1.78
N SER A 119 16.39 2.83 0.67
CA SER A 119 15.89 4.21 0.70
C SER A 119 14.44 4.26 1.14
N LYS A 120 14.00 5.36 1.76
CA LYS A 120 12.56 5.63 1.92
C LYS A 120 11.98 6.19 0.62
N VAL A 121 10.73 5.85 0.32
CA VAL A 121 10.01 6.37 -0.88
C VAL A 121 10.05 7.90 -0.91
N LYS A 122 9.86 8.59 0.23
CA LYS A 122 9.96 10.05 0.30
C LYS A 122 11.30 10.59 -0.20
N ALA A 123 12.41 9.98 0.21
CA ALA A 123 13.75 10.40 -0.19
C ALA A 123 14.01 10.16 -1.68
N VAL A 124 13.51 9.05 -2.24
CA VAL A 124 13.61 8.73 -3.67
C VAL A 124 12.90 9.79 -4.51
N VAL A 125 11.68 10.17 -4.10
CA VAL A 125 10.85 11.14 -4.83
C VAL A 125 11.39 12.56 -4.69
N GLU A 126 11.81 12.95 -3.49
CA GLU A 126 12.46 14.25 -3.24
C GLU A 126 13.73 14.43 -4.05
N LYS A 127 14.59 13.40 -4.12
CA LYS A 127 15.83 13.42 -4.92
C LYS A 127 15.56 13.59 -6.41
N ALA A 128 14.41 13.13 -6.90
CA ALA A 128 13.99 13.30 -8.28
C ALA A 128 13.34 14.68 -8.55
N GLY A 129 13.16 15.53 -7.52
CA GLY A 129 12.50 16.83 -7.67
C GLY A 129 11.00 16.70 -7.96
N ALA A 130 10.36 15.63 -7.49
CA ALA A 130 8.94 15.39 -7.65
C ALA A 130 8.25 15.31 -6.28
N LYS A 131 6.92 15.22 -6.30
CA LYS A 131 6.10 14.93 -5.12
C LYS A 131 4.94 14.03 -5.51
N ILE A 132 4.68 12.97 -4.74
CA ILE A 132 3.49 12.15 -4.91
C ILE A 132 2.31 12.97 -4.37
N GLU A 133 1.33 13.24 -5.23
CA GLU A 133 0.11 13.94 -4.84
C GLU A 133 -1.02 12.95 -4.53
N ARG A 134 -1.06 11.83 -5.25
CA ARG A 134 -2.11 10.81 -5.06
C ARG A 134 -1.68 9.48 -5.62
N PHE A 135 -2.14 8.40 -5.01
CA PHE A 135 -2.14 7.08 -5.65
C PHE A 135 -3.49 6.40 -5.47
N VAL A 136 -3.78 5.45 -6.35
CA VAL A 136 -4.93 4.53 -6.21
C VAL A 136 -4.46 3.14 -6.61
N ARG A 137 -4.83 2.14 -5.82
CA ARG A 137 -4.58 0.73 -6.09
C ARG A 137 -5.90 -0.02 -6.10
N PHE A 138 -6.14 -0.80 -7.14
CA PHE A 138 -7.24 -1.77 -7.21
C PHE A 138 -6.68 -3.17 -7.34
N HIS A 139 -7.26 -4.10 -6.59
CA HIS A 139 -7.00 -5.54 -6.72
C HIS A 139 -8.28 -6.26 -7.12
N LEU A 140 -8.20 -7.12 -8.14
CA LEU A 140 -9.30 -7.97 -8.57
C LEU A 140 -9.78 -8.85 -7.41
N GLY A 141 -11.09 -8.85 -7.15
CA GLY A 141 -11.70 -9.61 -6.05
C GLY A 141 -11.64 -8.93 -4.69
N GLU A 142 -11.05 -7.74 -4.57
CA GLU A 142 -11.03 -6.98 -3.31
C GLU A 142 -12.46 -6.64 -2.86
N GLY A 143 -12.81 -7.05 -1.63
CA GLY A 143 -14.13 -6.86 -1.06
C GLY A 143 -15.18 -7.88 -1.52
N ILE A 144 -14.79 -8.93 -2.22
CA ILE A 144 -15.67 -10.04 -2.63
C ILE A 144 -15.31 -11.27 -1.80
N GLU A 145 -16.28 -11.81 -1.07
CA GLU A 145 -16.12 -13.10 -0.39
C GLU A 145 -16.08 -14.20 -1.45
N LYS A 146 -15.01 -15.00 -1.45
CA LYS A 146 -14.89 -16.11 -2.38
C LYS A 146 -15.73 -17.26 -1.84
N GLU A 147 -16.81 -17.60 -2.53
CA GLU A 147 -17.57 -18.81 -2.24
C GLU A 147 -16.62 -20.02 -2.34
N ALA A 148 -16.51 -20.76 -1.23
CA ALA A 148 -15.76 -22.00 -1.19
C ALA A 148 -16.67 -23.11 -1.73
N SER A 149 -16.46 -23.53 -2.98
CA SER A 149 -17.11 -24.73 -3.51
C SER A 149 -16.30 -25.98 -3.18
N ASP A 150 -16.99 -27.02 -2.74
CA ASP A 150 -16.46 -28.37 -2.66
C ASP A 150 -16.71 -29.07 -4.00
N PHE A 151 -15.68 -29.04 -4.84
CA PHE A 151 -15.73 -29.66 -6.16
C PHE A 151 -16.08 -31.15 -6.10
N ALA A 152 -15.69 -31.86 -5.04
CA ALA A 152 -16.03 -33.27 -4.89
C ALA A 152 -17.54 -33.45 -4.61
N ALA A 153 -18.12 -32.59 -3.76
CA ALA A 153 -19.55 -32.59 -3.50
C ALA A 153 -20.37 -32.18 -4.74
N GLU A 154 -19.89 -31.22 -5.53
CA GLU A 154 -20.52 -30.83 -6.80
C GLU A 154 -20.51 -31.97 -7.83
N VAL A 155 -19.40 -32.69 -7.94
CA VAL A 155 -19.29 -33.87 -8.83
C VAL A 155 -20.19 -35.01 -8.36
N ALA A 156 -20.24 -35.27 -7.04
CA ALA A 156 -21.12 -36.28 -6.44
C ALA A 156 -22.60 -35.98 -6.73
N ALA A 157 -23.03 -34.74 -6.47
CA ALA A 157 -24.39 -34.27 -6.75
C ALA A 157 -24.75 -34.33 -8.25
N ALA A 158 -23.82 -34.00 -9.14
CA ALA A 158 -24.05 -34.09 -10.60
C ALA A 158 -24.06 -35.52 -11.13
N ALA A 159 -23.33 -36.44 -10.50
CA ALA A 159 -23.30 -37.87 -10.83
C ALA A 159 -24.43 -38.68 -10.17
N GLY A 160 -25.19 -38.07 -9.25
CA GLY A 160 -26.29 -38.72 -8.53
C GLY A 160 -25.83 -39.74 -7.48
N VAL A 161 -24.63 -39.56 -6.91
CA VAL A 161 -24.08 -40.41 -5.83
C VAL A 161 -23.77 -39.55 -4.61
#